data_AF-A0A1W0WCG5-F1
#
_entry.id   AF-A0A1W0WCG5-F1
#
_cell.length_a   1.000
_cell.length_b   1.000
_cell.length_c   1.000
_cell.angle_alpha   90.00
_cell.angle_beta   90.00
_cell.angle_gamma   90.00
#
_symmetry.space_group_name_H-M   'P 1'
#
loop_
_entity.id
_entity.type
_entity.pdbx_description
1 polymer ?
#
loop_
_entity_poly.entity_id
_entity_poly.type
_entity_poly.pdbx_seq_one_letter_code
_entity_poly.pdbx_strand_id
1 'polypeptide(L)'
;MADRLGISNGEYVFIHVQPLQGASYGWVAQFSDPPLASLSAFRSFLFIAYRPGGNDLQEMNSALAERSLELYNNAIYNNETRPLDNFSVKSSYDIVEFFAAVVNESEKSSGFWDGRKLAQRMSNRTFNLSTGRAFVNAGRARNLDVNIFGFNTATMSLQLVGTYQYPKPRALRLEWTGSIDWPTSDRKPPPDVPVCGFSGADGPCNVQGGTSTTTTVLVVVICVLITSVGLLAGWHRRNFNQVVHNWWQLELARFQEKALLIPHTSRVTLKTVRTQDHHTN
;
A
#
# COMPACT_ATOMS: atom_id res chain seq x y z
N MET A 1 17.77 -4.93 -11.32
CA MET A 1 17.20 -6.04 -10.53
C MET A 1 15.72 -5.80 -10.27
N ALA A 2 15.32 -4.62 -9.78
CA ALA A 2 13.92 -4.23 -9.60
C ALA A 2 13.06 -4.42 -10.88
N ASP A 3 13.56 -3.98 -12.05
CA ASP A 3 12.82 -4.12 -13.32
C ASP A 3 12.57 -5.59 -13.69
N ARG A 4 13.54 -6.47 -13.44
CA ARG A 4 13.39 -7.92 -13.69
C ARG A 4 12.36 -8.58 -12.79
N LEU A 5 12.10 -8.00 -11.62
CA LEU A 5 11.10 -8.46 -10.67
C LEU A 5 9.74 -7.78 -10.88
N GLY A 6 9.62 -6.85 -11.84
CA GLY A 6 8.37 -6.13 -12.11
C GLY A 6 7.97 -5.10 -11.05
N ILE A 7 8.85 -4.80 -10.09
CA ILE A 7 8.56 -3.90 -8.95
C ILE A 7 8.92 -2.44 -9.23
N SER A 8 9.26 -2.10 -10.47
CA SER A 8 9.49 -0.72 -10.93
C SER A 8 8.30 -0.12 -11.69
N ASN A 9 7.10 -0.68 -11.46
CA ASN A 9 5.84 -0.27 -12.07
C ASN A 9 5.22 1.01 -11.47
N GLY A 10 5.92 1.65 -10.53
CA GLY A 10 5.45 2.84 -9.84
C GLY A 10 4.58 2.61 -8.61
N GLU A 11 4.43 1.36 -8.16
CA GLU A 11 3.78 1.05 -6.87
C GLU A 11 4.77 1.07 -5.70
N TYR A 12 6.08 1.15 -5.99
CA TYR A 12 7.14 1.08 -5.00
C TYR A 12 8.04 2.32 -5.05
N VAL A 13 8.58 2.68 -3.88
CA VAL A 13 9.66 3.65 -3.72
C VAL A 13 10.85 2.95 -3.08
N PHE A 14 12.02 3.09 -3.68
CA PHE A 14 13.27 2.53 -3.18
C PHE A 14 14.04 3.62 -2.45
N ILE A 15 14.27 3.44 -1.15
CA ILE A 15 14.99 4.42 -0.33
C ILE A 15 16.36 3.85 0.05
N HIS A 16 17.42 4.51 -0.41
CA HIS A 16 18.80 4.21 -0.04
C HIS A 16 19.30 5.27 0.92
N VAL A 17 19.59 4.88 2.16
CA VAL A 17 20.12 5.80 3.18
C VAL A 17 21.60 5.53 3.37
N GLN A 18 22.43 6.53 3.11
CA GLN A 18 23.87 6.42 3.19
C GLN A 18 24.50 7.66 3.82
N PRO A 19 25.02 7.57 5.06
CA PRO A 19 25.56 8.73 5.76
C PRO A 19 26.93 9.18 5.23
N LEU A 20 27.65 8.36 4.45
CA LEU A 20 28.97 8.66 3.94
C LEU A 20 29.05 8.43 2.44
N GLN A 21 29.53 9.43 1.69
CA GLN A 21 29.88 9.25 0.29
C GLN A 21 31.40 9.09 0.18
N GLY A 22 31.85 8.21 -0.71
CA GLY A 22 33.26 7.85 -0.83
C GLY A 22 33.48 6.61 -1.67
N ALA A 23 34.74 6.29 -1.99
CA ALA A 23 35.07 5.15 -2.84
C ALA A 23 34.48 3.81 -2.35
N SER A 24 34.44 3.57 -1.04
CA SER A 24 33.90 2.33 -0.45
C SER A 24 32.38 2.29 -0.32
N TYR A 25 31.71 3.45 -0.33
CA TYR A 25 30.27 3.55 -0.10
C TYR A 25 29.49 3.94 -1.37
N GLY A 26 30.17 4.53 -2.35
CA GLY A 26 29.58 5.08 -3.55
C GLY A 26 29.25 6.57 -3.45
N TRP A 27 28.97 7.16 -4.59
CA TRP A 27 28.64 8.57 -4.78
C TRP A 27 27.27 8.70 -5.43
N VAL A 28 26.54 9.77 -5.11
CA VAL A 28 25.27 10.09 -5.80
C VAL A 28 25.46 10.16 -7.32
N ALA A 29 26.61 10.69 -7.78
CA ALA A 29 26.95 10.81 -9.19
C ALA A 29 27.02 9.48 -9.95
N GLN A 30 27.25 8.34 -9.26
CA GLN A 30 27.30 7.01 -9.88
C GLN A 30 25.95 6.53 -10.41
N PHE A 31 24.86 7.20 -10.03
CA PHE A 31 23.51 6.90 -10.49
C PHE A 31 23.08 7.75 -11.69
N SER A 32 24.04 8.35 -12.39
CA SER A 32 23.80 9.12 -13.62
C SER A 32 23.78 8.21 -14.84
N ASP A 33 23.01 8.61 -15.86
CA ASP A 33 22.85 7.95 -17.15
C ASP A 33 22.52 6.45 -17.05
N PRO A 34 21.48 6.06 -16.30
CA PRO A 34 21.08 4.66 -16.21
C PRO A 34 20.57 4.14 -17.56
N PRO A 35 20.66 2.83 -17.81
CA PRO A 35 20.06 2.21 -18.99
C PRO A 35 18.57 2.53 -19.09
N LEU A 36 18.07 2.78 -20.32
CA LEU A 36 16.67 3.12 -20.57
C LEU A 36 15.69 2.09 -19.97
N ALA A 37 16.06 0.81 -19.98
CA ALA A 37 15.27 -0.29 -19.42
C ALA A 37 15.06 -0.21 -17.90
N SER A 38 15.88 0.57 -17.18
CA SER A 38 15.81 0.74 -15.73
C SER A 38 15.29 2.12 -15.31
N LEU A 39 14.88 2.98 -16.25
CA LEU A 39 14.45 4.35 -15.94
C LEU A 39 13.32 4.39 -14.92
N SER A 40 12.34 3.49 -15.02
CA SER A 40 11.23 3.47 -14.06
C SER A 40 11.70 3.16 -12.63
N ALA A 41 12.69 2.29 -12.45
CA ALA A 41 13.27 2.00 -11.13
C ALA A 41 13.99 3.23 -10.57
N PHE A 42 14.77 3.95 -11.39
CA PHE A 42 15.49 5.15 -10.97
C PHE A 42 14.53 6.31 -10.64
N ARG A 43 13.42 6.44 -11.38
CA ARG A 43 12.36 7.43 -11.07
C ARG A 43 11.68 7.20 -9.72
N SER A 44 11.66 5.95 -9.25
CA SER A 44 11.19 5.55 -7.92
C SER A 44 12.30 5.49 -6.87
N PHE A 45 13.54 5.88 -7.19
CA PHE A 45 14.69 5.77 -6.30
C PHE A 45 14.99 7.10 -5.60
N LEU A 46 15.05 7.05 -4.26
CA LEU A 46 15.48 8.14 -3.40
C LEU A 46 16.81 7.79 -2.75
N PHE A 47 17.77 8.68 -2.88
CA PHE A 47 19.07 8.56 -2.21
C PHE A 47 19.14 9.61 -1.10
N ILE A 48 19.38 9.20 0.13
CA ILE A 48 19.47 10.09 1.29
C ILE A 48 20.91 10.07 1.78
N ALA A 49 21.57 11.23 1.77
CA ALA A 49 22.97 11.37 2.14
C ALA A 49 23.18 12.47 3.17
N TYR A 50 24.26 12.37 3.94
CA TYR A 50 24.71 13.46 4.81
C TYR A 50 24.92 14.75 4.00
N ARG A 51 24.47 15.87 4.55
CA ARG A 51 24.60 17.18 3.92
C ARG A 51 26.02 17.73 4.15
N PRO A 52 26.81 17.94 3.09
CA PRO A 52 28.13 18.54 3.22
C PRO A 52 28.04 19.99 3.73
N GLY A 53 29.12 20.45 4.35
CA GLY A 53 29.27 21.85 4.71
C GLY A 53 29.36 22.67 3.43
N GLY A 54 28.46 23.66 3.27
CA GLY A 54 28.44 24.52 2.10
C GLY A 54 29.73 25.33 1.92
N ASN A 55 29.72 26.29 0.99
CA ASN A 55 30.89 27.11 0.67
C ASN A 55 31.42 27.90 1.88
N ASP A 56 30.58 28.15 2.89
CA ASP A 56 30.96 28.82 4.15
C ASP A 56 32.13 28.13 4.89
N LEU A 57 32.34 26.81 4.66
CA LEU A 57 33.42 26.05 5.30
C LEU A 57 34.63 25.84 4.38
N GLN A 58 34.71 26.52 3.23
CA GLN A 58 35.76 26.28 2.25
C GLN A 58 37.16 26.56 2.81
N GLU A 59 37.36 27.70 3.48
CA GLU A 59 38.66 28.06 4.07
C GLU A 59 39.10 27.03 5.12
N MET A 60 38.19 26.64 6.01
CA MET A 60 38.49 25.64 7.05
C MET A 60 38.76 24.26 6.46
N ASN A 61 38.03 23.86 5.41
CA ASN A 61 38.30 22.63 4.68
C ASN A 61 39.70 22.63 4.05
N SER A 62 40.12 23.74 3.42
CA SER A 62 41.46 23.88 2.85
C SER A 62 42.54 23.78 3.93
N ALA A 63 42.37 24.50 5.05
CA ALA A 63 43.33 24.47 6.16
C ALA A 63 43.45 23.06 6.77
N LEU A 64 42.33 22.34 6.94
CA LEU A 64 42.35 20.96 7.44
C LEU A 64 43.01 19.99 6.46
N ALA A 65 42.79 20.17 5.15
CA ALA A 65 43.41 19.34 4.12
C ALA A 65 44.93 19.56 4.07
N GLU A 66 45.38 20.81 4.07
CA GLU A 66 46.80 21.17 4.11
C GLU A 66 47.47 20.62 5.38
N ARG A 67 46.85 20.83 6.54
CA ARG A 67 47.37 20.32 7.82
C ARG A 67 47.46 18.80 7.86
N SER A 68 46.49 18.10 7.27
CA SER A 68 46.52 16.64 7.16
C SER A 68 47.67 16.19 6.27
N LEU A 69 47.95 16.90 5.17
CA LEU A 69 49.06 16.59 4.28
C LEU A 69 50.41 16.79 4.99
N GLU A 70 50.58 17.89 5.72
CA GLU A 70 51.81 18.18 6.49
C GLU A 70 52.11 17.10 7.53
N LEU A 71 51.09 16.64 8.27
CA LEU A 71 51.28 15.73 9.41
C LEU A 71 51.40 14.27 9.01
N TYR A 72 50.64 13.84 7.99
CA TYR A 72 50.52 12.43 7.63
C TYR A 72 51.12 12.08 6.28
N ASN A 73 51.66 13.07 5.55
CA ASN A 73 52.24 12.93 4.21
C ASN A 73 51.33 12.17 3.21
N ASN A 74 50.00 12.28 3.42
CA ASN A 74 49.00 11.57 2.64
C ASN A 74 47.97 12.58 2.12
N ALA A 75 47.89 12.72 0.79
CA ALA A 75 46.87 13.51 0.11
C ALA A 75 45.55 12.73 0.04
N ILE A 76 44.92 12.52 1.20
CA ILE A 76 43.62 11.83 1.30
C ILE A 76 42.51 12.66 0.66
N TYR A 77 42.61 13.99 0.74
CA TYR A 77 41.63 14.92 0.23
C TYR A 77 42.09 15.47 -1.13
N ASN A 78 41.27 15.28 -2.16
CA ASN A 78 41.45 15.87 -3.48
C ASN A 78 40.49 17.06 -3.68
N ASN A 79 40.42 17.60 -4.90
CA ASN A 79 39.51 18.71 -5.22
C ASN A 79 38.01 18.36 -5.12
N GLU A 80 37.67 17.06 -5.08
CA GLU A 80 36.28 16.57 -5.08
C GLU A 80 35.79 16.23 -3.66
N THR A 81 36.70 15.91 -2.73
CA THR A 81 36.37 15.50 -1.37
C THR A 81 36.96 16.44 -0.34
N ARG A 82 36.12 17.07 0.46
CA ARG A 82 36.57 17.98 1.53
C ARG A 82 36.49 17.30 2.90
N PRO A 83 37.40 17.62 3.84
CA PRO A 83 37.41 16.99 5.17
C PRO A 83 36.06 17.03 5.88
N LEU A 84 35.39 18.18 5.89
CA LEU A 84 34.15 18.42 6.65
C LEU A 84 32.88 17.93 5.94
N ASP A 85 33.00 17.45 4.70
CA ASP A 85 31.91 16.75 4.01
C ASP A 85 31.71 15.34 4.58
N ASN A 86 32.71 14.83 5.31
CA ASN A 86 32.60 13.62 6.09
C ASN A 86 32.01 13.94 7.48
N PHE A 87 30.86 13.34 7.79
CA PHE A 87 30.17 13.59 9.06
C PHE A 87 31.03 13.23 10.28
N SER A 88 31.88 12.19 10.20
CA SER A 88 32.73 11.74 11.31
C SER A 88 33.84 12.75 11.59
N VAL A 89 34.45 13.29 10.53
CA VAL A 89 35.51 14.30 10.64
C VAL A 89 34.93 15.59 11.23
N LYS A 90 33.81 16.08 10.67
CA LYS A 90 33.13 17.26 11.19
C LYS A 90 32.66 17.07 12.64
N SER A 91 32.10 15.91 12.98
CA SER A 91 31.65 15.62 14.35
C SER A 91 32.81 15.56 15.34
N SER A 92 33.97 15.04 14.93
CA SER A 92 35.18 15.02 15.75
C SER A 92 35.74 16.41 15.98
N TYR A 93 35.62 17.30 15.00
CA TYR A 93 35.97 18.72 15.20
C TYR A 93 34.97 19.38 16.17
N ASP A 94 33.67 19.22 15.91
CA ASP A 94 32.58 19.82 16.69
C ASP A 94 32.60 19.40 18.16
N ILE A 95 32.96 18.14 18.47
CA ILE A 95 32.97 17.64 19.85
C ILE A 95 34.02 18.31 20.73
N VAL A 96 35.15 18.71 20.13
CA VAL A 96 36.19 19.46 20.84
C VAL A 96 35.70 20.87 21.15
N GLU A 97 35.04 21.53 20.20
CA GLU A 97 34.45 22.85 20.43
C GLU A 97 33.30 22.81 21.45
N PHE A 98 32.43 21.79 21.39
CA PHE A 98 31.39 21.59 22.41
C PHE A 98 32.01 21.49 23.80
N PHE A 99 33.06 20.68 23.95
CA PHE A 99 33.76 20.49 25.21
C PHE A 99 34.41 21.78 25.71
N ALA A 100 35.14 22.48 24.85
CA ALA A 100 35.77 23.76 25.18
C ALA A 100 34.74 24.80 25.65
N ALA A 101 33.59 24.89 24.96
CA ALA A 101 32.51 25.81 25.32
C ALA A 101 31.97 25.51 26.73
N VAL A 102 31.63 24.27 27.04
CA VAL A 102 31.07 23.93 28.37
C VAL A 102 32.10 24.00 29.50
N VAL A 103 33.38 23.74 29.23
CA VAL A 103 34.45 23.92 30.22
C VAL A 103 34.61 25.40 30.56
N ASN A 104 34.69 26.28 29.56
CA ASN A 104 34.80 27.72 29.75
C ASN A 104 33.61 28.30 30.55
N GLU A 105 32.39 27.83 30.27
CA GLU A 105 31.20 28.20 31.04
C GLU A 105 31.26 27.68 32.49
N SER A 106 31.75 26.46 32.66
CA SER A 106 31.88 25.82 33.98
C SER A 106 32.89 26.53 34.86
N GLU A 107 34.01 26.93 34.27
CA GLU A 107 35.06 27.70 34.93
C GLU A 107 34.51 29.03 35.47
N LYS A 108 33.84 29.80 34.62
CA LYS A 108 33.21 31.08 34.99
C LYS A 108 32.15 30.94 36.07
N SER A 109 31.45 29.82 36.12
CA SER A 109 30.34 29.62 37.07
C SER A 109 30.75 29.07 38.43
N SER A 110 31.80 28.23 38.48
CA SER A 110 32.09 27.43 39.68
C SER A 110 33.56 27.11 39.92
N GLY A 111 34.46 27.33 38.95
CA GLY A 111 35.88 26.95 39.05
C GLY A 111 36.15 25.45 39.29
N PHE A 112 35.15 24.60 39.10
CA PHE A 112 35.25 23.15 39.33
C PHE A 112 34.63 22.37 38.18
N TRP A 113 35.31 21.29 37.76
CA TRP A 113 34.92 20.50 36.60
C TRP A 113 34.41 19.13 37.02
N ASP A 114 33.09 18.99 37.05
CA ASP A 114 32.40 17.71 37.21
C ASP A 114 31.93 17.22 35.85
N GLY A 115 32.40 16.05 35.41
CA GLY A 115 32.02 15.46 34.12
C GLY A 115 30.51 15.30 33.94
N ARG A 116 29.77 15.00 35.01
CA ARG A 116 28.30 14.89 34.96
C ARG A 116 27.66 16.26 34.71
N LYS A 117 28.15 17.31 35.36
CA LYS A 117 27.66 18.68 35.16
C LYS A 117 28.02 19.19 33.76
N LEU A 118 29.23 18.88 33.26
CA LEU A 118 29.63 19.20 31.90
C LEU A 118 28.71 18.54 30.86
N ALA A 119 28.46 17.23 31.00
CA ALA A 119 27.54 16.52 30.11
C ALA A 119 26.10 17.04 30.18
N GLN A 120 25.63 17.42 31.38
CA GLN A 120 24.32 18.08 31.54
C GLN A 120 24.27 19.42 30.81
N ARG A 121 25.32 20.24 30.92
CA ARG A 121 25.44 21.53 30.23
C ARG A 121 25.54 21.39 28.71
N MET A 122 26.00 20.24 28.20
CA MET A 122 26.01 19.95 26.76
C MET A 122 24.62 19.64 26.18
N SER A 123 23.63 19.28 27.00
CA SER A 123 22.34 18.75 26.55
C SER A 123 21.29 19.83 26.31
N ASN A 124 20.32 19.53 25.44
CA ASN A 124 19.12 20.34 25.19
C ASN A 124 19.38 21.82 24.83
N ARG A 125 20.40 22.11 24.02
CA ARG A 125 20.72 23.48 23.59
C ARG A 125 21.44 23.55 22.26
N THR A 126 21.46 24.75 21.68
CA THR A 126 22.17 25.06 20.45
C THR A 126 23.53 25.68 20.78
N PHE A 127 24.56 25.27 20.04
CA PHE A 127 25.88 25.85 20.05
C PHE A 127 26.16 26.56 18.72
N ASN A 128 26.94 27.63 18.78
CA ASN A 128 27.51 28.27 17.62
C ASN A 128 28.96 27.79 17.51
N LEU A 129 29.21 26.87 16.59
CA LEU A 129 30.53 26.29 16.32
C LEU A 129 31.15 26.96 15.10
N SER A 130 32.45 26.78 14.89
CA SER A 130 33.11 27.26 13.66
C SER A 130 32.56 26.56 12.41
N THR A 131 32.13 25.30 12.55
CA THR A 131 31.48 24.53 11.48
C THR A 131 29.99 24.84 11.29
N GLY A 132 29.47 25.85 11.99
CA GLY A 132 28.06 26.27 11.97
C GLY A 132 27.28 25.95 13.24
N ARG A 133 25.97 26.18 13.21
CA ARG A 133 25.11 25.94 14.37
C ARG A 133 24.81 24.46 14.54
N ALA A 134 24.87 23.96 15.77
CA ALA A 134 24.55 22.58 16.09
C ALA A 134 23.67 22.51 17.33
N PHE A 135 22.57 21.76 17.26
CA PHE A 135 21.68 21.51 18.39
C PHE A 135 21.88 20.10 18.94
N VAL A 136 22.09 20.02 20.26
CA VAL A 136 22.12 18.77 21.01
C VAL A 136 20.80 18.63 21.75
N ASN A 137 20.07 17.54 21.50
CA ASN A 137 18.75 17.34 22.08
C ASN A 137 18.81 16.93 23.56
N ALA A 138 17.64 16.82 24.20
CA ALA A 138 17.54 16.40 25.61
C ALA A 138 18.05 14.97 25.86
N GLY A 139 18.04 14.11 24.84
CA GLY A 139 18.61 12.77 24.86
C GLY A 139 20.12 12.73 24.62
N ARG A 140 20.82 13.87 24.62
CA ARG A 140 22.27 13.99 24.35
C ARG A 140 22.70 13.55 22.96
N ALA A 141 21.76 13.56 22.00
CA ALA A 141 22.04 13.24 20.62
C ALA A 141 21.98 14.50 19.75
N ARG A 142 22.86 14.54 18.74
CA ARG A 142 22.79 15.48 17.64
C ARG A 142 22.22 14.77 16.43
N ASN A 143 21.18 15.33 15.85
CA ASN A 143 20.64 14.82 14.59
C ASN A 143 21.51 15.30 13.42
N LEU A 144 21.68 14.44 12.42
CA LEU A 144 22.40 14.77 11.20
C LEU A 144 21.45 15.50 10.23
N ASP A 145 21.97 16.55 9.62
CA ASP A 145 21.30 17.19 8.48
C ASP A 145 21.58 16.35 7.24
N VAL A 146 20.53 16.03 6.48
CA VAL A 146 20.63 15.16 5.30
C VAL A 146 20.00 15.81 4.07
N ASN A 147 20.55 15.47 2.92
CA ASN A 147 20.03 15.80 1.61
C ASN A 147 19.30 14.60 1.04
N ILE A 148 18.17 14.85 0.40
CA ILE A 148 17.37 13.86 -0.30
C ILE A 148 17.52 14.14 -1.79
N PHE A 149 17.99 13.13 -2.51
CA PHE A 149 18.17 13.16 -3.95
C PHE A 149 17.12 12.29 -4.63
N GLY A 150 16.55 12.81 -5.71
CA GLY A 150 15.59 12.12 -6.57
C GLY A 150 16.02 12.22 -8.02
N PHE A 151 15.57 11.28 -8.84
CA PHE A 151 16.00 11.21 -10.24
C PHE A 151 15.29 12.24 -11.11
N ASN A 152 16.05 12.95 -11.93
CA ASN A 152 15.55 13.89 -12.93
C ASN A 152 15.72 13.26 -14.33
N THR A 153 14.61 13.05 -15.02
CA THR A 153 14.58 12.40 -16.34
C THR A 153 15.12 13.29 -17.47
N ALA A 154 15.14 14.62 -17.30
CA ALA A 154 15.71 15.54 -18.28
C ALA A 154 17.24 15.56 -18.20
N THR A 155 17.81 15.48 -16.99
CA THR A 155 19.27 15.48 -16.78
C THR A 155 19.86 14.09 -16.62
N MET A 156 19.03 13.05 -16.67
CA MET A 156 19.40 11.64 -16.50
C MET A 156 20.24 11.37 -15.25
N SER A 157 19.98 12.08 -14.15
CA SER A 157 20.82 12.04 -12.95
C SER A 157 20.03 12.32 -11.67
N LEU A 158 20.58 11.90 -10.54
CA LEU A 158 20.05 12.23 -9.22
C LEU A 158 20.35 13.70 -8.88
N GLN A 159 19.30 14.45 -8.51
CA GLN A 159 19.37 15.85 -8.13
C GLN A 159 18.80 16.08 -6.74
N LEU A 160 19.22 17.16 -6.08
CA LEU A 160 18.69 17.54 -4.77
C LEU A 160 17.21 17.92 -4.90
N VAL A 161 16.33 17.11 -4.30
CA VAL A 161 14.88 17.33 -4.29
C VAL A 161 14.37 17.79 -2.93
N GLY A 162 15.14 17.57 -1.87
CA GLY A 162 14.81 18.09 -0.55
C GLY A 162 15.95 18.06 0.45
N THR A 163 15.76 18.76 1.56
CA THR A 163 16.69 18.78 2.69
C THR A 163 15.94 18.53 3.98
N TYR A 164 16.56 17.78 4.89
CA TYR A 164 16.08 17.59 6.24
C TYR A 164 17.09 18.24 7.19
N GLN A 165 16.63 19.22 7.95
CA GLN A 165 17.45 19.99 8.87
C GLN A 165 16.89 19.93 10.29
N TYR A 166 17.78 19.89 11.28
CA TYR A 166 17.42 19.91 12.71
C TYR A 166 18.02 21.10 13.47
N PRO A 167 17.65 22.35 13.13
CA PRO A 167 18.29 23.54 13.70
C PRO A 167 17.94 23.79 15.18
N LYS A 168 16.76 23.38 15.65
CA LYS A 168 16.22 23.66 17.01
C LYS A 168 15.20 22.61 17.46
N PRO A 169 14.92 22.48 18.77
CA PRO A 169 13.91 21.55 19.25
C PRO A 169 12.54 21.95 18.66
N ARG A 170 11.84 20.97 18.08
CA ARG A 170 10.56 21.11 17.37
C ARG A 170 10.59 21.86 16.03
N ALA A 171 11.77 22.23 15.52
CA ALA A 171 11.93 22.81 14.19
C ALA A 171 12.43 21.76 13.18
N LEU A 172 11.74 20.63 13.11
CA LEU A 172 11.96 19.66 12.03
C LEU A 172 11.52 20.32 10.72
N ARG A 173 12.47 20.62 9.84
CA ARG A 173 12.17 21.21 8.54
C ARG A 173 12.63 20.25 7.45
N LEU A 174 11.66 19.47 6.97
CA LEU A 174 11.76 18.81 5.67
C LEU A 174 11.32 19.83 4.63
N GLU A 175 12.27 20.31 3.84
CA GLU A 175 12.02 21.27 2.76
C GLU A 175 12.21 20.57 1.43
N TRP A 176 11.14 20.53 0.62
CA TRP A 176 11.21 20.08 -0.76
C TRP A 176 11.60 21.26 -1.65
N THR A 177 12.74 21.15 -2.32
CA THR A 177 13.29 22.18 -3.23
C THR A 177 12.98 21.87 -4.69
N GLY A 178 12.56 20.65 -4.99
CA GLY A 178 12.20 20.19 -6.34
C GLY A 178 11.03 19.21 -6.31
N SER A 179 10.52 18.91 -7.51
CA SER A 179 9.55 17.83 -7.70
C SER A 179 10.28 16.55 -8.13
N ILE A 180 9.78 15.40 -7.66
CA ILE A 180 10.28 14.09 -8.07
C ILE A 180 9.42 13.61 -9.23
N ASP A 181 10.06 13.16 -10.31
CA ASP A 181 9.35 12.64 -11.48
C ASP A 181 8.93 11.18 -11.28
N TRP A 182 7.88 10.97 -10.48
CA TRP A 182 7.38 9.65 -10.15
C TRP A 182 6.89 8.88 -11.40
N PRO A 183 7.17 7.57 -11.49
CA PRO A 183 6.76 6.74 -12.63
C PRO A 183 5.26 6.39 -12.66
N THR A 184 4.44 7.01 -11.80
CA THR A 184 2.98 6.87 -11.82
C THR A 184 2.34 7.70 -12.95
N SER A 185 1.10 7.37 -13.30
CA SER A 185 0.33 8.10 -14.32
C SER A 185 0.00 9.53 -13.91
N ASP A 186 -0.18 9.78 -12.60
CA ASP A 186 -0.49 11.09 -12.03
C ASP A 186 0.74 11.88 -11.56
N ARG A 187 1.95 11.34 -11.77
CA ARG A 187 3.25 11.93 -11.37
C ARG A 187 3.34 12.27 -9.88
N LYS A 188 2.66 11.50 -9.04
CA LYS A 188 2.66 11.63 -7.57
C LYS A 188 3.33 10.41 -6.91
N PRO A 189 3.79 10.53 -5.65
CA PRO A 189 4.30 9.36 -4.93
C PRO A 189 3.21 8.30 -4.81
N PRO A 190 3.55 7.01 -4.92
CA PRO A 190 2.59 5.94 -4.67
C PRO A 190 2.10 6.00 -3.22
N PRO A 191 0.89 5.47 -2.94
CA PRO A 191 0.39 5.34 -1.58
C PRO A 191 1.28 4.39 -0.75
N ASP A 192 1.32 4.60 0.56
CA ASP A 192 2.10 3.74 1.47
C ASP A 192 1.49 2.33 1.61
N VAL A 193 0.17 2.22 1.45
CA VAL A 193 -0.59 0.98 1.46
C VAL A 193 -1.24 0.79 0.08
N PRO A 194 -1.09 -0.39 -0.56
CA PRO A 194 -1.79 -0.70 -1.80
C PRO A 194 -3.31 -0.58 -1.68
N VAL A 195 -4.00 -0.37 -2.80
CA VAL A 195 -5.47 -0.19 -2.81
C VAL A 195 -6.21 -1.38 -2.21
N CYS A 196 -5.72 -2.60 -2.43
CA CYS A 196 -6.26 -3.84 -1.86
C CYS A 196 -5.59 -4.24 -0.52
N GLY A 197 -4.80 -3.35 0.07
CA GLY A 197 -3.92 -3.63 1.20
C GLY A 197 -2.81 -4.65 0.88
N PHE A 198 -1.93 -4.88 1.85
CA PHE A 198 -0.82 -5.83 1.69
C PHE A 198 -1.30 -7.29 1.63
N SER A 199 -2.49 -7.57 2.17
CA SER A 199 -3.12 -8.89 2.12
C SER A 199 -3.75 -9.20 0.76
N GLY A 200 -3.99 -8.17 -0.06
CA GLY A 200 -4.76 -8.27 -1.31
C GLY A 200 -6.28 -8.39 -1.11
N ALA A 201 -6.77 -8.39 0.13
CA ALA A 201 -8.18 -8.58 0.47
C ALA A 201 -8.78 -7.41 1.26
N ASP A 202 -8.08 -6.28 1.35
CA ASP A 202 -8.55 -5.10 2.08
C ASP A 202 -9.39 -4.17 1.18
N GLY A 203 -10.28 -3.41 1.81
CA GLY A 203 -11.08 -2.36 1.15
C GLY A 203 -11.92 -2.89 -0.03
N PRO A 204 -11.80 -2.29 -1.24
CA PRO A 204 -12.62 -2.63 -2.40
C PRO A 204 -12.37 -4.06 -2.93
N CYS A 205 -11.28 -4.70 -2.50
CA CYS A 205 -10.87 -6.02 -2.95
C CYS A 205 -11.33 -7.13 -1.98
N ASN A 206 -12.03 -6.76 -0.89
CA ASN A 206 -12.58 -7.72 0.05
C ASN A 206 -13.76 -8.50 -0.57
N VAL A 207 -13.46 -9.63 -1.18
CA VAL A 207 -14.46 -10.51 -1.81
C VAL A 207 -15.31 -11.27 -0.78
N GLN A 208 -15.01 -11.20 0.52
CA GLN A 208 -15.68 -11.99 1.56
C GLN A 208 -17.13 -11.53 1.89
N GLY A 209 -17.62 -10.42 1.31
CA GLY A 209 -18.96 -9.90 1.59
C GLY A 209 -20.04 -10.13 0.52
N GLY A 210 -19.71 -10.55 -0.70
CA GLY A 210 -20.57 -10.26 -1.87
C GLY A 210 -21.27 -11.42 -2.58
N THR A 211 -20.76 -12.66 -2.55
CA THR A 211 -21.17 -13.66 -3.56
C THR A 211 -21.37 -15.10 -3.05
N SER A 212 -21.42 -15.34 -1.74
CA SER A 212 -21.57 -16.73 -1.20
C SER A 212 -22.92 -17.02 -0.53
N THR A 213 -23.68 -16.01 -0.10
CA THR A 213 -24.95 -16.22 0.62
C THR A 213 -26.17 -16.24 -0.31
N THR A 214 -26.25 -15.38 -1.32
CA THR A 214 -27.43 -15.28 -2.20
C THR A 214 -27.60 -16.49 -3.12
N THR A 215 -26.51 -16.98 -3.70
CA THR A 215 -26.49 -18.19 -4.55
C THR A 215 -26.84 -19.45 -3.75
N THR A 216 -26.36 -19.56 -2.51
CA THR A 216 -26.66 -20.71 -1.65
C THR A 216 -28.15 -20.73 -1.27
N VAL A 217 -28.73 -19.58 -0.92
CA VAL A 217 -30.17 -19.49 -0.60
C VAL A 217 -31.03 -19.86 -1.80
N LEU A 218 -30.68 -19.40 -3.01
CA LEU A 218 -31.45 -19.71 -4.22
C LEU A 218 -31.49 -21.21 -4.54
N VAL A 219 -30.34 -21.90 -4.42
CA VAL A 219 -30.25 -23.35 -4.67
C VAL A 219 -31.08 -24.13 -3.65
N VAL A 220 -31.03 -23.76 -2.36
CA VAL A 220 -31.81 -24.41 -1.31
C VAL A 220 -33.32 -24.25 -1.57
N VAL A 221 -33.77 -23.06 -1.96
CA VAL A 221 -35.19 -22.81 -2.27
C VAL A 221 -35.65 -23.67 -3.44
N ILE A 222 -34.86 -23.78 -4.51
CA ILE A 222 -35.19 -24.61 -5.68
C ILE A 222 -35.27 -26.10 -5.29
N CYS A 223 -34.35 -26.61 -4.47
CA CYS A 223 -34.38 -28.00 -4.00
C CYS A 223 -35.63 -28.29 -3.15
N VAL A 224 -36.04 -27.36 -2.28
CA VAL A 224 -37.27 -27.51 -1.48
C VAL A 224 -38.53 -27.50 -2.35
N LEU A 225 -38.56 -26.67 -3.39
CA LEU A 225 -39.68 -26.64 -4.34
C LEU A 225 -39.78 -27.94 -5.14
N ILE A 226 -38.67 -28.49 -5.63
CA ILE A 226 -38.68 -29.75 -6.39
C ILE A 226 -39.11 -30.92 -5.50
N THR A 227 -38.61 -30.99 -4.27
CA THR A 227 -38.98 -32.06 -3.33
C THR A 227 -40.44 -31.97 -2.92
N SER A 228 -40.97 -30.78 -2.64
CA SER A 228 -42.39 -30.60 -2.32
C SER A 228 -43.32 -30.99 -3.48
N VAL A 229 -42.99 -30.62 -4.72
CA VAL A 229 -43.75 -31.03 -5.91
C VAL A 229 -43.67 -32.55 -6.12
N GLY A 230 -42.50 -33.17 -5.93
CA GLY A 230 -42.35 -34.62 -6.01
C GLY A 230 -43.18 -35.37 -4.96
N LEU A 231 -43.21 -34.87 -3.72
CA LEU A 231 -44.03 -35.41 -2.64
C LEU A 231 -45.53 -35.27 -2.94
N LEU A 232 -45.96 -34.10 -3.44
CA LEU A 232 -47.36 -33.86 -3.82
C LEU A 232 -47.80 -34.75 -4.99
N ALA A 233 -46.98 -34.89 -6.02
CA ALA A 233 -47.24 -35.77 -7.16
C ALA A 233 -47.30 -37.25 -6.72
N GLY A 234 -46.39 -37.68 -5.85
CA GLY A 234 -46.38 -39.02 -5.26
C GLY A 234 -47.60 -39.29 -4.39
N TRP A 235 -48.01 -38.33 -3.56
CA TRP A 235 -49.22 -38.41 -2.74
C TRP A 235 -50.48 -38.51 -3.62
N HIS A 236 -50.60 -37.66 -4.64
CA HIS A 236 -51.73 -37.67 -5.57
C HIS A 236 -51.83 -39.03 -6.30
N ARG A 237 -50.72 -39.58 -6.78
CA ARG A 237 -50.69 -40.88 -7.46
C ARG A 237 -51.05 -42.03 -6.52
N ARG A 238 -50.59 -42.01 -5.26
CA ARG A 238 -50.96 -43.01 -4.25
C ARG A 238 -52.45 -42.94 -3.93
N ASN A 239 -52.98 -41.75 -3.72
CA ASN A 239 -54.40 -41.56 -3.41
C ASN A 239 -55.29 -42.02 -4.58
N PHE A 240 -54.93 -41.65 -5.81
CA PHE A 240 -55.63 -42.10 -7.01
C PHE A 240 -55.58 -43.64 -7.16
N ASN A 241 -54.40 -44.24 -6.94
CA ASN A 241 -54.27 -45.71 -6.98
C ASN A 241 -55.11 -46.40 -5.90
N GLN A 242 -55.24 -45.84 -4.70
CA GLN A 242 -56.10 -46.44 -3.66
C GLN A 242 -57.58 -46.40 -4.05
N VAL A 243 -58.05 -45.32 -4.66
CA VAL A 243 -59.42 -45.22 -5.19
C VAL A 243 -59.66 -46.29 -6.27
N VAL A 244 -58.68 -46.53 -7.14
CA VAL A 244 -58.77 -47.54 -8.22
C VAL A 244 -58.56 -48.98 -7.72
N HIS A 245 -57.99 -49.21 -6.53
CA HIS A 245 -57.86 -50.57 -5.99
C HIS A 245 -59.02 -50.97 -5.07
N ASN A 246 -59.70 -50.01 -4.42
CA ASN A 246 -60.78 -50.30 -3.48
C ASN A 246 -62.19 -50.04 -4.05
N TRP A 247 -62.34 -49.77 -5.35
CA TRP A 247 -63.65 -49.49 -5.98
C TRP A 247 -64.67 -50.63 -5.86
N TRP A 248 -64.21 -51.87 -5.64
CA TRP A 248 -65.08 -53.04 -5.45
C TRP A 248 -65.53 -53.24 -4.00
N GLN A 249 -65.01 -52.48 -3.03
CA GLN A 249 -65.47 -52.55 -1.64
C GLN A 249 -66.79 -51.78 -1.51
N LEU A 250 -67.89 -52.46 -1.79
CA LEU A 250 -69.25 -51.94 -1.63
C LEU A 250 -69.60 -51.95 -0.13
N GLU A 251 -69.83 -50.78 0.46
CA GLU A 251 -70.56 -50.68 1.74
C GLU A 251 -71.99 -51.18 1.51
N LEU A 252 -72.27 -52.42 1.92
CA LEU A 252 -73.57 -53.08 1.72
C LEU A 252 -74.75 -52.35 2.40
N ALA A 253 -74.49 -51.37 3.27
CA ALA A 253 -75.52 -50.54 3.88
C ALA A 253 -76.30 -49.66 2.86
N ARG A 254 -75.80 -49.46 1.64
CA ARG A 254 -76.37 -48.49 0.68
C ARG A 254 -77.42 -49.03 -0.31
N PHE A 255 -77.68 -50.34 -0.39
CA PHE A 255 -78.45 -50.93 -1.51
C PHE A 255 -79.85 -51.49 -1.16
N GLN A 256 -80.40 -51.24 0.03
CA GLN A 256 -81.70 -51.83 0.41
C GLN A 256 -82.97 -51.02 0.05
N GLU A 257 -82.88 -49.87 -0.60
CA GLU A 257 -84.07 -49.07 -0.93
C GLU A 257 -84.23 -48.89 -2.44
N LYS A 258 -85.40 -49.29 -2.95
CA LYS A 258 -86.03 -48.97 -4.26
C LYS A 258 -86.07 -50.10 -5.29
N ALA A 259 -86.96 -51.06 -5.03
CA ALA A 259 -87.80 -51.63 -6.08
C ALA A 259 -89.11 -50.83 -6.17
N LEU A 260 -89.78 -50.84 -7.35
CA LEU A 260 -91.13 -50.30 -7.68
C LEU A 260 -91.14 -48.83 -8.14
N LEU A 261 -91.72 -48.37 -9.28
CA LEU A 261 -92.69 -48.89 -10.27
C LEU A 261 -92.51 -48.16 -11.62
N ILE A 262 -92.86 -48.80 -12.74
CA ILE A 262 -92.97 -48.22 -14.10
C ILE A 262 -94.46 -48.04 -14.44
N PRO A 263 -94.87 -46.93 -15.09
CA PRO A 263 -96.07 -46.93 -15.92
C PRO A 263 -95.83 -46.49 -17.38
N HIS A 264 -96.76 -46.95 -18.20
CA HIS A 264 -96.77 -47.11 -19.65
C HIS A 264 -97.57 -45.98 -20.35
N THR A 265 -97.47 -45.89 -21.69
CA THR A 265 -98.19 -45.01 -22.67
C THR A 265 -97.49 -43.68 -22.98
N SER A 266 -97.19 -43.27 -24.22
CA SER A 266 -98.01 -43.28 -25.44
C SER A 266 -97.19 -43.28 -26.76
N ARG A 267 -97.90 -43.52 -27.88
CA ARG A 267 -97.45 -43.96 -29.22
C ARG A 267 -96.71 -42.95 -30.11
N VAL A 268 -95.98 -43.58 -31.03
CA VAL A 268 -95.18 -43.13 -32.19
C VAL A 268 -96.02 -42.51 -33.34
N THR A 269 -95.42 -41.57 -34.08
CA THR A 269 -95.59 -41.44 -35.55
C THR A 269 -94.27 -41.07 -36.23
N LEU A 270 -93.76 -41.98 -37.06
CA LEU A 270 -92.65 -41.80 -38.00
C LEU A 270 -93.19 -41.28 -39.34
N LYS A 271 -92.53 -40.31 -39.97
CA LYS A 271 -92.69 -39.97 -41.39
C LYS A 271 -91.38 -40.26 -42.13
N THR A 272 -91.45 -41.16 -43.10
CA THR A 272 -90.35 -41.56 -43.99
C THR A 272 -90.60 -41.04 -45.42
N VAL A 273 -89.56 -40.41 -45.97
CA VAL A 273 -88.97 -40.59 -47.33
C VAL A 273 -89.82 -40.30 -48.59
N ARG A 274 -89.26 -39.47 -49.51
CA ARG A 274 -88.79 -39.91 -50.85
C ARG A 274 -88.09 -38.79 -51.63
N THR A 275 -86.87 -39.08 -52.08
CA THR A 275 -86.11 -38.42 -53.15
C THR A 275 -86.57 -38.95 -54.51
N GLN A 276 -86.62 -38.08 -55.54
CA GLN A 276 -86.76 -38.52 -56.92
C GLN A 276 -86.04 -37.54 -57.85
N ASP A 277 -85.07 -38.08 -58.60
CA ASP A 277 -84.32 -37.45 -59.68
C ASP A 277 -85.22 -37.11 -60.87
N HIS A 278 -84.88 -36.06 -61.63
CA HIS A 278 -84.84 -36.15 -63.10
C HIS A 278 -84.06 -35.01 -63.78
N HIS A 279 -83.29 -35.44 -64.76
CA HIS A 279 -82.50 -34.71 -65.74
C HIS A 279 -83.32 -33.94 -66.81
N THR A 280 -82.58 -33.08 -67.53
CA THR A 280 -82.67 -32.63 -68.95
C THR A 280 -83.41 -31.34 -69.34
N ASN A 281 -82.60 -30.53 -70.05
CA ASN A 281 -82.82 -29.37 -70.94
C ASN A 281 -83.15 -28.01 -70.32
#